data_AF-A0A4W6FEC3-F1
#
_entry.id   AF-A0A4W6FEC3-F1
#
_cell.length_a   1.000
_cell.length_b   1.000
_cell.length_c   1.000
_cell.angle_alpha   90.00
_cell.angle_beta   90.00
_cell.angle_gamma   90.00
#
_symmetry.space_group_name_H-M   'P 1'
#
loop_
_entity.id
_entity.type
_entity.pdbx_description
1 polymer ?
#
loop_
_entity_poly.entity_id
_entity_poly.type
_entity_poly.pdbx_seq_one_letter_code
_entity_poly.pdbx_strand_id
1 'polypeptide(L)'
;MAREQPNVGDLLPLLETSDLHQLEEIRGLINEQLSTERGSMLLNGLVDYFLETNSAQAMHILSFSQRHLLDKMNECMTKQACRLPTLTLLGHVIRKQPSWIHKIARYPLLLSLLKCLKTDTDVVVLITGVLVLITLLPMIPQAGKQHLWEYFDIFGRLEVYLIHLHASVYSLFHRLYGMYPCNFVSYLRSHYSMKENMETFEEVVKVRMNTLWIE
;
A
#
# COMPACT_ATOMS: atom_id res chain seq x y z
N MET A 1 9.30 -46.07 -1.24
CA MET A 1 8.64 -45.27 -2.29
C MET A 1 8.30 -43.91 -1.69
N ALA A 2 9.13 -42.90 -1.96
CA ALA A 2 8.88 -41.55 -1.49
C ALA A 2 7.68 -40.99 -2.29
N ARG A 3 6.59 -40.66 -1.61
CA ARG A 3 5.48 -39.93 -2.22
C ARG A 3 6.04 -38.58 -2.66
N GLU A 4 6.15 -38.37 -3.97
CA GLU A 4 6.39 -37.05 -4.55
C GLU A 4 5.25 -36.15 -4.07
N GLN A 5 5.55 -35.26 -3.11
CA GLN A 5 4.64 -34.17 -2.80
C GLN A 5 4.56 -33.31 -4.06
N PRO A 6 3.35 -33.05 -4.60
CA PRO A 6 3.22 -32.23 -5.81
C PRO A 6 3.93 -30.90 -5.59
N ASN A 7 4.66 -30.43 -6.60
CA ASN A 7 5.42 -29.21 -6.49
C ASN A 7 4.44 -28.07 -6.20
N VAL A 8 4.75 -27.24 -5.22
CA VAL A 8 3.76 -26.36 -4.59
C VAL A 8 3.24 -25.28 -5.57
N GLY A 9 4.00 -24.99 -6.64
CA GLY A 9 3.57 -24.15 -7.76
C GLY A 9 2.54 -24.81 -8.68
N ASP A 10 2.46 -26.14 -8.73
CA ASP A 10 1.52 -26.88 -9.59
C ASP A 10 0.07 -26.78 -9.09
N LEU A 11 -0.12 -26.36 -7.82
CA LEU A 11 -1.43 -26.16 -7.21
C LEU A 11 -2.06 -24.80 -7.56
N LEU A 12 -1.25 -23.81 -7.99
CA LEU A 12 -1.73 -22.46 -8.28
C LEU A 12 -2.62 -22.39 -9.52
N PRO A 13 -2.27 -23.04 -10.65
CA PRO A 13 -3.15 -23.10 -11.82
C PRO A 13 -4.49 -23.79 -11.54
N LEU A 14 -4.54 -24.69 -10.55
CA LEU A 14 -5.75 -25.42 -10.17
C LEU A 14 -6.76 -24.55 -9.41
N LEU A 15 -6.38 -23.33 -9.00
CA LEU A 15 -7.28 -22.36 -8.39
C LEU A 15 -8.38 -21.86 -9.33
N GLU A 16 -8.22 -22.00 -10.64
CA GLU A 16 -9.22 -21.61 -11.65
C GLU A 16 -10.22 -22.74 -11.98
N THR A 17 -10.24 -23.83 -11.20
CA THR A 17 -11.20 -24.92 -11.42
C THR A 17 -12.64 -24.47 -11.20
N SER A 18 -13.56 -24.94 -12.05
CA SER A 18 -15.01 -24.67 -11.93
C SER A 18 -15.69 -25.51 -10.85
N ASP A 19 -14.99 -26.51 -10.29
CA ASP A 19 -15.50 -27.41 -9.25
C ASP A 19 -15.30 -26.79 -7.86
N LEU A 20 -16.42 -26.45 -7.21
CA LEU A 20 -16.41 -25.82 -5.88
C LEU A 20 -15.78 -26.69 -4.80
N HIS A 21 -15.98 -28.02 -4.86
CA HIS A 21 -15.48 -28.94 -3.84
C HIS A 21 -13.96 -29.12 -3.97
N GLN A 22 -13.47 -29.27 -5.21
CA GLN A 22 -12.03 -29.29 -5.46
C GLN A 22 -11.37 -27.97 -5.08
N LEU A 23 -12.02 -26.85 -5.36
CA LEU A 23 -11.52 -25.53 -4.99
C LEU A 23 -11.36 -25.38 -3.46
N GLU A 24 -12.33 -25.85 -2.67
CA GLU A 24 -12.25 -25.84 -1.21
C GLU A 24 -11.12 -26.74 -0.68
N GLU A 25 -10.93 -27.91 -1.27
CA GLU A 25 -9.86 -28.85 -0.91
C GLU A 25 -8.47 -28.28 -1.21
N ILE A 26 -8.29 -27.70 -2.41
CA ILE A 26 -7.05 -27.01 -2.82
C ILE A 26 -6.76 -25.81 -1.90
N ARG A 27 -7.78 -25.02 -1.57
CA ARG A 27 -7.64 -23.89 -0.61
C ARG A 27 -7.22 -24.37 0.76
N GLY A 28 -7.80 -25.46 1.25
CA GLY A 28 -7.44 -26.09 2.53
C GLY A 28 -5.96 -26.49 2.55
N LEU A 29 -5.52 -27.20 1.52
CA LEU A 29 -4.14 -27.63 1.33
C LEU A 29 -3.16 -26.45 1.27
N ILE A 30 -3.48 -25.41 0.50
CA ILE A 30 -2.64 -24.22 0.38
C ILE A 30 -2.54 -23.49 1.72
N ASN A 31 -3.64 -23.33 2.46
CA ASN A 31 -3.62 -22.67 3.78
C ASN A 31 -2.83 -23.47 4.82
N GLU A 32 -2.95 -24.80 4.81
CA GLU A 32 -2.18 -25.67 5.69
C GLU A 32 -0.68 -25.58 5.37
N GLN A 33 -0.31 -25.58 4.09
CA GLN A 33 1.07 -25.42 3.63
C GLN A 33 1.63 -24.02 3.90
N LEU A 34 0.82 -22.97 3.80
CA LEU A 34 1.22 -21.61 4.19
C LEU A 34 1.59 -21.52 5.68
N SER A 35 1.07 -22.43 6.50
CA SER A 35 1.37 -22.52 7.94
C SER A 35 2.64 -23.33 8.24
N THR A 36 3.28 -23.94 7.24
CA THR A 36 4.53 -24.72 7.38
C THR A 36 5.79 -23.89 7.06
N GLU A 37 6.98 -24.44 7.34
CA GLU A 37 8.28 -23.79 7.03
C GLU A 37 8.45 -23.44 5.54
N ARG A 38 7.78 -24.15 4.63
CA ARG A 38 7.79 -23.87 3.18
C ARG A 38 6.79 -22.78 2.76
N GLY A 39 6.01 -22.27 3.71
CA GLY A 39 4.96 -21.26 3.46
C GLY A 39 5.48 -19.99 2.80
N SER A 40 6.72 -19.57 3.06
CA SER A 40 7.28 -18.38 2.39
C SER A 40 7.51 -18.57 0.89
N MET A 41 7.85 -19.77 0.41
CA MET A 41 8.04 -20.03 -1.02
C MET A 41 6.69 -20.10 -1.75
N LEU A 42 5.72 -20.77 -1.13
CA LEU A 42 4.34 -20.82 -1.62
C LEU A 42 3.68 -19.44 -1.66
N LEU A 43 3.92 -18.62 -0.63
CA LEU A 43 3.42 -17.25 -0.57
C LEU A 43 4.00 -16.40 -1.71
N ASN A 44 5.29 -16.52 -2.00
CA ASN A 44 5.89 -15.83 -3.15
C ASN A 44 5.28 -16.30 -4.48
N GLY A 45 5.12 -17.61 -4.67
CA GLY A 45 4.45 -18.15 -5.86
C GLY A 45 2.99 -17.70 -5.99
N LEU A 46 2.24 -17.64 -4.88
CA LEU A 46 0.87 -17.09 -4.84
C LEU A 46 0.82 -15.61 -5.21
N VAL A 47 1.80 -14.83 -4.73
CA VAL A 47 1.94 -13.42 -5.06
C VAL A 47 2.26 -13.25 -6.54
N ASP A 48 3.24 -13.99 -7.07
CA ASP A 48 3.64 -13.94 -8.48
C ASP A 48 2.46 -14.38 -9.38
N TYR A 49 1.78 -15.47 -9.03
CA TYR A 49 0.57 -15.94 -9.73
C TYR A 49 -0.55 -14.90 -9.71
N PHE A 50 -0.77 -14.23 -8.57
CA PHE A 50 -1.74 -13.13 -8.51
C PHE A 50 -1.32 -11.95 -9.40
N LEU A 51 -0.04 -11.60 -9.42
CA LEU A 51 0.47 -10.50 -10.25
C LEU A 51 0.32 -10.81 -11.76
N GLU A 52 0.43 -12.08 -12.16
CA GLU A 52 0.29 -12.51 -13.56
C GLU A 52 -1.18 -12.70 -13.99
N THR A 53 -2.03 -13.26 -13.11
CA THR A 53 -3.39 -13.71 -13.49
C THR A 53 -4.52 -12.82 -12.96
N ASN A 54 -4.25 -11.98 -11.97
CA ASN A 54 -5.25 -11.22 -11.21
C ASN A 54 -6.37 -12.12 -10.61
N SER A 55 -6.04 -13.38 -10.33
CA SER A 55 -6.98 -14.39 -9.83
C SER A 55 -7.66 -13.95 -8.52
N ALA A 56 -9.00 -13.98 -8.50
CA ALA A 56 -9.79 -13.71 -7.30
C ALA A 56 -9.54 -14.76 -6.20
N GLN A 57 -9.16 -15.97 -6.59
CA GLN A 57 -8.95 -17.10 -5.68
C GLN A 57 -7.62 -16.99 -4.96
N ALA A 58 -6.55 -16.67 -5.69
CA ALA A 58 -5.25 -16.36 -5.10
C ALA A 58 -5.36 -15.20 -4.09
N MET A 59 -6.12 -14.17 -4.46
CA MET A 59 -6.39 -13.05 -3.56
C MET A 59 -7.18 -13.43 -2.31
N HIS A 60 -8.17 -14.34 -2.41
CA HIS A 60 -8.92 -14.83 -1.26
C HIS A 60 -8.02 -15.56 -0.26
N ILE A 61 -7.10 -16.40 -0.77
CA ILE A 61 -6.12 -17.14 0.05
C ILE A 61 -5.11 -16.19 0.69
N LEU A 62 -4.58 -15.23 -0.07
CA LEU A 62 -3.72 -14.16 0.43
C LEU A 62 -4.42 -13.33 1.52
N SER A 63 -5.73 -13.11 1.38
CA SER A 63 -6.54 -12.38 2.37
C SER A 63 -6.83 -13.18 3.64
N PHE A 64 -6.72 -14.51 3.61
CA PHE A 64 -6.87 -15.38 4.78
C PHE A 64 -5.55 -15.50 5.58
N SER A 65 -4.41 -15.40 4.89
CA SER A 65 -3.04 -15.47 5.46
C SER A 65 -2.43 -14.08 5.80
N GLN A 66 -3.29 -13.19 6.31
CA GLN A 66 -3.03 -11.75 6.56
C GLN A 66 -1.67 -11.46 7.20
N ARG A 67 -1.33 -12.19 8.27
CA ARG A 67 -0.13 -11.94 9.07
C ARG A 67 1.14 -12.25 8.26
N HIS A 68 1.19 -13.43 7.65
CA HIS A 68 2.33 -13.87 6.84
C HIS A 68 2.52 -12.99 5.60
N LEU A 69 1.42 -12.56 4.96
CA LEU A 69 1.47 -11.64 3.84
C LEU A 69 2.07 -10.29 4.25
N LEU A 70 1.54 -9.67 5.32
CA LEU A 70 2.01 -8.36 5.78
C LEU A 70 3.47 -8.41 6.26
N ASP A 71 3.88 -9.47 6.94
CA ASP A 71 5.26 -9.68 7.39
C ASP A 71 6.20 -9.85 6.18
N LYS A 72 5.80 -10.63 5.17
CA LYS A 72 6.61 -10.82 3.96
C LYS A 72 6.75 -9.53 3.16
N MET A 73 5.67 -8.80 2.98
CA MET A 73 5.69 -7.49 2.32
C MET A 73 6.60 -6.52 3.08
N ASN A 74 6.55 -6.53 4.41
CA ASN A 74 7.43 -5.68 5.21
C ASN A 74 8.91 -6.03 5.01
N GLU A 75 9.25 -7.31 4.95
CA GLU A 75 10.60 -7.77 4.60
C GLU A 75 11.02 -7.28 3.20
N CYS A 76 10.16 -7.44 2.20
CA CYS A 76 10.43 -7.01 0.82
C CYS A 76 10.63 -5.50 0.69
N MET A 77 9.91 -4.68 1.47
CA MET A 77 10.09 -3.22 1.48
C MET A 77 11.49 -2.76 1.89
N THR A 78 12.25 -3.59 2.63
CA THR A 78 13.64 -3.28 3.00
C THR A 78 14.58 -3.35 1.80
N LYS A 79 14.27 -4.18 0.79
CA LYS A 79 15.08 -4.41 -0.41
C LYS A 79 14.62 -3.47 -1.52
N GLN A 80 15.51 -2.60 -2.01
CA GLN A 80 15.15 -1.58 -3.01
C GLN A 80 14.52 -2.17 -4.28
N ALA A 81 15.09 -3.26 -4.81
CA ALA A 81 14.56 -3.96 -5.99
C ALA A 81 13.14 -4.51 -5.81
N CYS A 82 12.70 -4.77 -4.57
CA CYS A 82 11.40 -5.35 -4.29
C CYS A 82 10.34 -4.31 -3.89
N ARG A 83 10.71 -3.03 -3.72
CA ARG A 83 9.77 -1.98 -3.25
C ARG A 83 8.60 -1.77 -4.20
N LEU A 84 8.87 -1.54 -5.50
CA LEU A 84 7.81 -1.29 -6.47
C LEU A 84 6.83 -2.48 -6.62
N PRO A 85 7.30 -3.74 -6.80
CA PRO A 85 6.40 -4.90 -6.81
C PRO A 85 5.57 -5.02 -5.53
N THR A 86 6.18 -4.80 -4.37
CA THR A 86 5.51 -4.91 -3.07
C THR A 86 4.44 -3.83 -2.89
N LEU A 87 4.74 -2.58 -3.26
CA LEU A 87 3.77 -1.48 -3.23
C LEU A 87 2.62 -1.70 -4.20
N THR A 88 2.91 -2.25 -5.38
CA THR A 88 1.91 -2.61 -6.38
C THR A 88 0.97 -3.67 -5.82
N LEU A 89 1.50 -4.75 -5.25
CA LEU A 89 0.71 -5.78 -4.57
C LEU A 89 -0.14 -5.18 -3.46
N LEU A 90 0.45 -4.33 -2.61
CA LEU A 90 -0.26 -3.66 -1.51
C LEU A 90 -1.45 -2.85 -2.01
N GLY A 91 -1.25 -2.07 -3.08
CA GLY A 91 -2.33 -1.30 -3.70
C GLY A 91 -3.45 -2.17 -4.28
N HIS A 92 -3.15 -3.37 -4.78
CA HIS A 92 -4.18 -4.32 -5.22
C HIS A 92 -4.97 -4.88 -4.03
N VAL A 93 -4.28 -5.26 -2.96
CA VAL A 93 -4.91 -5.81 -1.75
C VAL A 93 -5.80 -4.76 -1.08
N ILE A 94 -5.32 -3.53 -0.89
CA ILE A 94 -6.10 -2.44 -0.27
C ILE A 94 -7.38 -2.15 -1.04
N ARG A 95 -7.32 -2.09 -2.38
CA ARG A 95 -8.48 -1.78 -3.23
C ARG A 95 -9.61 -2.79 -3.09
N LYS A 96 -9.31 -4.00 -2.64
CA LYS A 96 -10.30 -5.06 -2.43
C LYS A 96 -10.94 -4.99 -1.05
N GLN A 97 -10.55 -4.00 -0.24
CA GLN A 97 -11.10 -3.69 1.06
C GLN A 97 -11.26 -4.91 1.96
N PRO A 98 -10.19 -5.68 2.20
CA PRO A 98 -10.31 -6.87 3.01
C PRO A 98 -10.74 -6.50 4.43
N SER A 99 -11.48 -7.38 5.10
CA SER A 99 -12.07 -7.13 6.42
C SER A 99 -11.04 -6.73 7.49
N TRP A 100 -9.77 -7.09 7.29
CA TRP A 100 -8.65 -6.80 8.18
C TRP A 100 -7.86 -5.54 7.85
N ILE A 101 -8.22 -4.80 6.79
CA ILE A 101 -7.38 -3.69 6.31
C ILE A 101 -7.14 -2.62 7.38
N HIS A 102 -8.14 -2.36 8.22
CA HIS A 102 -8.05 -1.42 9.34
C HIS A 102 -6.95 -1.80 10.36
N LYS A 103 -6.54 -3.08 10.40
CA LYS A 103 -5.48 -3.58 11.28
C LYS A 103 -4.09 -3.24 10.76
N ILE A 104 -3.91 -2.90 9.48
CA ILE A 104 -2.60 -2.64 8.86
C ILE A 104 -1.82 -1.53 9.57
N ALA A 105 -2.53 -0.58 10.18
CA ALA A 105 -1.95 0.48 10.98
C ALA A 105 -1.15 -0.02 12.19
N ARG A 106 -1.41 -1.24 12.65
CA ARG A 106 -0.69 -1.89 13.76
C ARG A 106 0.50 -2.70 13.28
N TYR A 107 0.68 -2.87 11.98
CA TYR A 107 1.77 -3.65 11.40
C TYR A 107 2.94 -2.76 11.00
N PRO A 108 4.19 -3.28 11.08
CA PRO A 108 5.38 -2.52 10.70
C PRO A 108 5.39 -2.12 9.22
N LEU A 109 4.58 -2.78 8.37
CA LEU A 109 4.45 -2.46 6.96
C LEU A 109 4.05 -1.00 6.71
N LEU A 110 3.16 -0.42 7.54
CA LEU A 110 2.80 1.00 7.42
C LEU A 110 4.02 1.88 7.64
N LEU A 111 4.82 1.61 8.67
CA LEU A 111 6.04 2.37 8.96
C LEU A 111 7.07 2.22 7.81
N SER A 112 7.20 1.04 7.24
CA SER A 112 8.05 0.80 6.07
C SER A 112 7.58 1.58 4.84
N LEU A 113 6.28 1.70 4.61
CA LEU A 113 5.70 2.56 3.57
C LEU A 113 6.03 4.04 3.83
N LEU A 114 5.80 4.55 5.04
CA LEU A 114 6.08 5.96 5.38
C LEU A 114 7.57 6.27 5.24
N LYS A 115 8.44 5.37 5.70
CA LYS A 115 9.89 5.47 5.52
C LYS A 115 10.25 5.49 4.04
N CYS A 116 9.70 4.59 3.23
CA CYS A 116 9.89 4.58 1.78
C CYS A 116 9.53 5.93 1.16
N LEU A 117 8.37 6.49 1.52
CA LEU A 117 7.92 7.80 1.04
C LEU A 117 8.75 8.98 1.54
N LYS A 118 9.54 8.80 2.60
CA LYS A 118 10.46 9.82 3.15
C LYS A 118 11.89 9.70 2.62
N THR A 119 12.32 8.53 2.14
CA THR A 119 13.73 8.30 1.78
C THR A 119 13.96 7.85 0.33
N ASP A 120 12.98 7.25 -0.33
CA ASP A 120 13.16 6.75 -1.70
C ASP A 120 13.28 7.90 -2.70
N THR A 121 13.98 7.65 -3.80
CA THR A 121 14.28 8.60 -4.89
C THR A 121 13.69 8.15 -6.21
N ASP A 122 13.26 6.90 -6.33
CA ASP A 122 12.61 6.40 -7.53
C ASP A 122 11.20 6.99 -7.65
N VAL A 123 10.99 7.76 -8.71
CA VAL A 123 9.74 8.50 -8.97
C VAL A 123 8.55 7.55 -9.06
N VAL A 124 8.72 6.37 -9.68
CA VAL A 124 7.64 5.38 -9.84
C VAL A 124 7.29 4.77 -8.49
N VAL A 125 8.30 4.41 -7.69
CA VAL A 125 8.10 3.93 -6.30
C VAL A 125 7.36 4.97 -5.46
N LEU A 126 7.73 6.25 -5.56
CA LEU A 126 7.08 7.34 -4.82
C LEU A 126 5.62 7.53 -5.27
N ILE A 127 5.35 7.59 -6.57
CA ILE A 127 3.98 7.71 -7.10
C ILE A 127 3.11 6.54 -6.62
N THR A 128 3.58 5.31 -6.79
CA THR A 128 2.84 4.11 -6.36
C THR A 128 2.63 4.11 -4.86
N GLY A 129 3.66 4.44 -4.06
CA GLY A 129 3.56 4.54 -2.61
C GLY A 129 2.56 5.59 -2.14
N VAL A 130 2.50 6.75 -2.82
CA VAL A 130 1.55 7.82 -2.50
C VAL A 130 0.12 7.38 -2.81
N LEU A 131 -0.11 6.71 -3.94
CA LEU A 131 -1.42 6.15 -4.27
C LEU A 131 -1.87 5.11 -3.23
N VAL A 132 -0.95 4.25 -2.79
CA VAL A 132 -1.19 3.31 -1.69
C VAL A 132 -1.56 4.06 -0.41
N LEU A 133 -0.82 5.11 -0.05
CA LEU A 133 -1.12 5.92 1.15
C LEU A 133 -2.49 6.61 1.06
N ILE A 134 -2.82 7.24 -0.07
CA ILE A 134 -4.10 7.93 -0.31
C ILE A 134 -5.29 6.98 -0.19
N THR A 135 -5.14 5.75 -0.71
CA THR A 135 -6.19 4.73 -0.63
C THR A 135 -6.29 4.11 0.75
N LEU A 136 -5.19 4.04 1.49
CA LEU A 136 -5.15 3.46 2.83
C LEU A 136 -5.70 4.41 3.91
N LEU A 137 -5.38 5.71 3.84
CA LEU A 137 -5.81 6.73 4.80
C LEU A 137 -7.29 6.62 5.24
N PRO A 138 -8.29 6.58 4.32
CA PRO A 138 -9.69 6.48 4.71
C PRO A 138 -10.05 5.17 5.42
N MET A 139 -9.24 4.12 5.25
CA MET A 139 -9.45 2.81 5.87
C MET A 139 -8.89 2.73 7.30
N ILE A 140 -8.02 3.67 7.70
CA ILE A 140 -7.38 3.73 9.03
C ILE A 140 -7.55 5.09 9.72
N PRO A 141 -8.79 5.63 9.83
CA PRO A 141 -9.01 7.02 10.24
C PRO A 141 -8.48 7.34 11.66
N GLN A 142 -8.52 6.36 12.56
CA GLN A 142 -8.03 6.52 13.94
C GLN A 142 -6.49 6.53 14.03
N ALA A 143 -5.83 5.58 13.36
CA ALA A 143 -4.36 5.54 13.33
C ALA A 143 -3.77 6.73 12.58
N GLY A 144 -4.55 7.33 11.66
CA GLY A 144 -4.11 8.52 10.95
C GLY A 144 -3.84 9.72 11.86
N LYS A 145 -4.42 9.79 13.06
CA LYS A 145 -4.07 10.82 14.05
C LYS A 145 -2.68 10.61 14.67
N GLN A 146 -2.28 9.36 14.86
CA GLN A 146 -0.98 9.02 15.48
C GLN A 146 0.19 9.34 14.54
N HIS A 147 -0.01 9.15 13.24
CA HIS A 147 1.00 9.39 12.19
C HIS A 147 0.75 10.69 11.41
N LEU A 148 -0.08 11.60 11.93
CA LEU A 148 -0.53 12.75 11.18
C LEU A 148 0.62 13.64 10.68
N TRP A 149 1.60 13.88 11.56
CA TRP A 149 2.80 14.64 11.23
C TRP A 149 3.65 13.96 10.16
N GLU A 150 3.76 12.62 10.20
CA GLU A 150 4.47 11.85 9.17
C GLU A 150 3.85 12.05 7.78
N TYR A 151 2.52 12.10 7.70
CA TYR A 151 1.83 12.33 6.43
C TYR A 151 2.04 13.73 5.88
N PHE A 152 2.08 14.72 6.78
CA PHE A 152 2.32 16.11 6.39
C PHE A 152 3.75 16.32 5.91
N ASP A 153 4.74 15.73 6.59
CA ASP A 153 6.14 15.75 6.14
C ASP A 153 6.30 15.10 4.76
N ILE A 154 5.62 13.97 4.54
CA ILE A 154 5.62 13.28 3.24
C ILE A 154 5.03 14.21 2.18
N PHE A 155 3.90 14.86 2.46
CA PHE A 155 3.32 15.84 1.55
C PHE A 155 4.32 16.97 1.20
N GLY A 156 4.90 17.62 2.21
CA GLY A 156 5.86 18.72 2.00
C GLY A 156 7.08 18.28 1.19
N ARG A 157 7.65 17.11 1.51
CA ARG A 157 8.77 16.54 0.75
C ARG A 157 8.41 16.32 -0.72
N LEU A 158 7.27 15.71 -0.98
CA LEU A 158 6.89 15.31 -2.33
C LEU A 158 6.46 16.49 -3.20
N GLU A 159 5.96 17.58 -2.59
CA GLU A 159 5.66 18.81 -3.32
C GLU A 159 6.92 19.44 -3.92
N VAL A 160 8.07 19.30 -3.27
CA VAL A 160 9.37 19.75 -3.79
C VAL A 160 9.87 18.82 -4.92
N TYR A 161 9.45 17.55 -4.93
CA TYR A 161 9.83 16.54 -5.92
C TYR A 161 9.01 16.62 -7.24
N LEU A 162 9.04 17.79 -7.89
CA LEU A 162 8.77 18.06 -9.33
C LEU A 162 7.48 17.54 -10.01
N ILE A 163 7.24 18.08 -11.21
CA ILE A 163 6.04 18.00 -12.07
C ILE A 163 5.42 16.60 -12.20
N HIS A 164 6.23 15.54 -12.25
CA HIS A 164 5.74 14.16 -12.46
C HIS A 164 4.93 13.61 -11.28
N LEU A 165 5.09 14.14 -10.07
CA LEU A 165 4.30 13.78 -8.91
C LEU A 165 3.08 14.69 -8.70
N HIS A 166 2.90 15.72 -9.53
CA HIS A 166 1.91 16.77 -9.30
C HIS A 166 0.50 16.22 -9.08
N ALA A 167 0.06 15.25 -9.91
CA ALA A 167 -1.25 14.62 -9.78
C ALA A 167 -1.41 13.81 -8.47
N SER A 168 -0.38 13.06 -8.09
CA SER A 168 -0.38 12.24 -6.87
C SER A 168 -0.31 13.10 -5.61
N VAL A 169 0.51 14.16 -5.62
CA VAL A 169 0.62 15.14 -4.52
C VAL A 169 -0.67 15.95 -4.39
N TYR A 170 -1.29 16.36 -5.50
CA TYR A 170 -2.59 17.01 -5.48
C TYR A 170 -3.68 16.10 -4.89
N SER A 171 -3.68 14.82 -5.26
CA SER A 171 -4.60 13.84 -4.69
C SER A 171 -4.36 13.64 -3.18
N LEU A 172 -3.09 13.68 -2.74
CA LEU A 172 -2.72 13.62 -1.32
C LEU A 172 -3.18 14.88 -0.57
N PHE A 173 -3.02 16.06 -1.16
CA PHE A 173 -3.52 17.33 -0.62
C PHE A 173 -5.02 17.25 -0.32
N HIS A 174 -5.81 16.86 -1.32
CA HIS A 174 -7.27 16.70 -1.20
C HIS A 174 -7.65 15.70 -0.11
N ARG A 175 -6.94 14.56 -0.05
CA ARG A 175 -7.19 13.54 0.97
C ARG A 175 -6.89 14.06 2.38
N LEU A 176 -5.76 14.74 2.58
CA LEU A 176 -5.36 15.28 3.87
C LEU A 176 -6.25 16.44 4.31
N TYR A 177 -6.59 17.34 3.39
CA TYR A 177 -7.52 18.45 3.66
C TYR A 177 -8.91 17.94 4.00
N GLY A 178 -9.44 16.97 3.23
CA GLY A 178 -10.76 16.39 3.48
C GLY A 178 -10.86 15.61 4.80
N MET A 179 -9.79 14.96 5.25
CA MET A 179 -9.79 14.19 6.49
C MET A 179 -9.36 14.99 7.73
N TYR A 180 -8.46 15.97 7.57
CA TYR A 180 -7.80 16.68 8.67
C TYR A 180 -7.63 18.19 8.39
N PRO A 181 -8.71 18.92 8.06
CA PRO A 181 -8.62 20.27 7.50
C PRO A 181 -7.87 21.26 8.41
N CYS A 182 -8.26 21.36 9.69
CA CYS A 182 -7.64 22.32 10.61
C CYS A 182 -6.16 22.01 10.89
N ASN A 183 -5.84 20.72 11.09
CA ASN A 183 -4.46 20.30 11.36
C ASN A 183 -3.57 20.53 10.13
N PHE A 184 -4.09 20.21 8.95
CA PHE A 184 -3.34 20.36 7.70
C PHE A 184 -3.13 21.84 7.37
N VAL A 185 -4.14 22.70 7.51
CA VAL A 185 -3.97 24.16 7.35
C VAL A 185 -2.97 24.72 8.36
N SER A 186 -3.00 24.26 9.61
CA SER A 186 -2.02 24.65 10.62
C SER A 186 -0.60 24.25 10.22
N TYR A 187 -0.42 23.02 9.74
CA TYR A 187 0.85 22.54 9.20
C TYR A 187 1.32 23.41 8.03
N LEU A 188 0.47 23.67 7.05
CA LEU A 188 0.81 24.51 5.89
C LEU A 188 1.25 25.91 6.34
N ARG A 189 0.52 26.54 7.26
CA ARG A 189 0.94 27.83 7.80
C ARG A 189 2.32 27.75 8.42
N SER A 190 2.57 26.79 9.30
CA SER A 190 3.88 26.65 9.97
C SER A 190 5.02 26.31 9.01
N HIS A 191 4.78 25.42 8.04
CA HIS A 191 5.79 24.90 7.13
C HIS A 191 6.20 25.92 6.06
N TYR A 192 5.24 26.71 5.57
CA TYR A 192 5.46 27.72 4.52
C TYR A 192 5.59 29.15 5.07
N SER A 193 5.64 29.35 6.39
CA SER A 193 5.85 30.67 7.02
C SER A 193 7.23 31.28 6.73
N MET A 194 8.22 30.47 6.32
CA MET A 194 9.56 30.93 5.97
C MET A 194 9.55 31.57 4.57
N LYS A 195 10.16 32.74 4.42
CA LYS A 195 10.17 33.55 3.17
C LYS A 195 10.57 32.76 1.91
N GLU A 196 11.42 31.74 2.06
CA GLU A 196 11.93 30.89 0.96
C GLU A 196 10.86 29.95 0.35
N ASN A 197 9.82 29.60 1.10
CA ASN A 197 8.74 28.70 0.65
C ASN A 197 7.42 29.46 0.39
N MET A 198 7.41 30.78 0.61
CA MET A 198 6.21 31.62 0.52
C MET A 198 5.68 31.75 -0.91
N GLU A 199 6.57 31.78 -1.91
CA GLU A 199 6.19 31.76 -3.33
C GLU A 199 5.52 30.44 -3.73
N THR A 200 6.07 29.30 -3.31
CA THR A 200 5.46 27.97 -3.53
C THR A 200 4.08 27.86 -2.86
N PHE A 201 3.90 28.44 -1.68
CA PHE A 201 2.61 28.47 -0.99
C PHE A 201 1.56 29.33 -1.73
N GLU A 202 1.93 30.52 -2.20
CA GLU A 202 1.03 31.41 -2.94
C GLU A 202 0.67 30.83 -4.33
N GLU A 203 1.62 30.26 -5.07
CA GLU A 203 1.37 29.75 -6.42
C GLU A 203 0.68 28.39 -6.45
N VAL A 204 1.01 27.51 -5.51
CA VAL A 204 0.57 26.11 -5.55
C VAL A 204 -0.51 25.84 -4.51
N VAL A 205 -0.24 26.13 -3.24
CA VAL A 205 -1.17 25.78 -2.15
C VAL A 205 -2.41 26.67 -2.18
N LYS A 206 -2.27 27.99 -2.34
CA LYS A 206 -3.39 28.93 -2.37
C LYS A 206 -4.26 28.77 -3.62
N VAL A 207 -3.66 28.51 -4.78
CA VAL A 207 -4.40 28.16 -6.01
C VAL A 207 -5.20 26.88 -5.82
N ARG A 208 -4.57 25.81 -5.28
CA ARG A 208 -5.25 24.53 -5.01
C ARG A 208 -6.36 24.65 -3.96
N MET A 209 -6.16 25.48 -2.93
CA MET A 209 -7.22 25.81 -1.97
C MET A 209 -8.36 26.55 -2.67
N ASN A 210 -8.09 27.53 -3.53
CA ASN A 210 -9.13 28.26 -4.25
C ASN A 210 -9.93 27.38 -5.21
N THR A 211 -9.31 26.40 -5.88
CA THR A 211 -10.03 25.43 -6.73
C THR A 211 -11.00 24.57 -5.92
N LEU A 212 -10.66 24.24 -4.66
CA LEU A 212 -11.51 23.49 -3.73
C LEU A 212 -12.73 24.25 -3.20
N TRP A 213 -12.74 25.59 -3.29
CA TRP A 213 -13.88 26.43 -2.89
C TRP A 213 -14.82 26.77 -4.04
N ILE A 214 -14.51 26.35 -5.28
CA ILE A 214 -15.26 26.68 -6.50
C ILE A 214 -16.13 25.48 -7.00
N GLU A 215 -15.88 24.26 -6.51
CA GLU A 215 -16.79 23.11 -6.66
C GLU A 215 -17.72 22.95 -5.45
#